data_AF-A0A816I128-F1
#
_entry.id   AF-A0A816I128-F1
#
_cell.length_a   1.000
_cell.length_b   1.000
_cell.length_c   1.000
_cell.angle_alpha   90.00
_cell.angle_beta   90.00
_cell.angle_gamma   90.00
#
_symmetry.space_group_name_H-M   'P 1'
#
loop_
_entity.id
_entity.type
_entity.pdbx_description
1 polymer ?
#
loop_
_entity_poly.entity_id
_entity_poly.type
_entity_poly.pdbx_seq_one_letter_code
_entity_poly.pdbx_strand_id
1 'polypeptide(L)'
;MSHVQPLLLLLASLFFLPFTRAVDFVYCNNVGYDFGTVTALEVEPSDQIFEISLSFSTSSTIKSPSLAATLDVSLMFENMNILQSSSLICNTGVCPLEPSKDYVINTSVIRPSIPQNPKYAISLNDRLGDIGEPEKLCVIFDLPT
;
A
#
# COMPACT_ATOMS: atom_id res chain seq x y z
N MET A 1 16.87 -10.28 42.94
CA MET A 1 16.44 -9.35 41.88
C MET A 1 15.30 -10.02 41.13
N SER A 2 14.11 -9.40 41.10
CA SER A 2 12.88 -10.04 40.62
C SER A 2 12.85 -10.05 39.09
N HIS A 3 13.00 -11.23 38.50
CA HIS A 3 12.93 -11.47 37.04
C HIS A 3 11.52 -11.26 36.45
N VAL A 4 10.50 -11.06 37.30
CA VAL A 4 9.08 -10.96 36.92
C VAL A 4 8.70 -9.55 36.44
N GLN A 5 9.37 -8.52 36.98
CA GLN A 5 9.10 -7.12 36.66
C GLN A 5 9.43 -6.72 35.20
N PRO A 6 10.54 -7.14 34.58
CA PRO A 6 10.80 -6.82 33.17
C PRO A 6 9.86 -7.56 32.21
N LEU A 7 9.41 -8.77 32.55
CA LEU A 7 8.47 -9.53 31.72
C LEU A 7 7.08 -8.88 31.68
N LEU A 8 6.59 -8.39 32.83
CA LEU A 8 5.33 -7.65 32.91
C LEU A 8 5.35 -6.33 32.14
N LEU A 9 6.49 -5.61 32.16
CA LEU A 9 6.67 -4.40 31.37
C LEU A 9 6.68 -4.69 29.85
N LEU A 10 7.31 -5.79 29.44
CA LEU A 10 7.28 -6.26 28.05
C LEU A 10 5.85 -6.60 27.62
N LEU A 11 5.09 -7.33 28.44
CA LEU A 11 3.68 -7.63 28.16
C LEU A 11 2.81 -6.38 28.11
N ALA A 12 3.02 -5.41 29.01
CA ALA A 12 2.30 -4.15 28.98
C ALA A 12 2.60 -3.35 27.71
N SER A 13 3.83 -3.38 27.20
CA SER A 13 4.23 -2.67 25.98
C SER A 13 3.54 -3.22 24.72
N LEU A 14 3.21 -4.52 24.68
CA LEU A 14 2.48 -5.14 23.57
C LEU A 14 1.04 -4.60 23.44
N PHE A 15 0.43 -4.11 24.53
CA PHE A 15 -0.90 -3.49 24.50
C PHE A 15 -0.91 -2.05 23.95
N PHE A 16 0.26 -1.41 23.83
CA PHE A 16 0.40 -0.05 23.29
C PHE A 16 0.91 -0.01 21.85
N LEU A 17 1.06 -1.17 21.20
CA LEU A 17 1.41 -1.20 19.78
C LEU A 17 0.23 -0.69 18.95
N PRO A 18 0.45 0.21 17.98
CA PRO A 18 -0.59 0.62 17.05
C PRO A 18 -1.11 -0.62 16.33
N PHE A 19 -2.43 -0.81 16.31
CA PHE A 19 -3.07 -1.94 15.66
C PHE A 19 -3.12 -1.72 14.15
N THR A 20 -1.99 -1.91 13.45
CA THR A 20 -2.03 -2.10 12.00
C THR A 20 -2.47 -3.53 11.70
N ARG A 21 -3.33 -3.70 10.69
CA ARG A 21 -3.73 -5.04 10.24
C ARG A 21 -3.15 -5.31 8.87
N ALA A 22 -2.37 -6.38 8.77
CA ALA A 22 -2.04 -6.96 7.48
C ALA A 22 -3.34 -7.39 6.78
N VAL A 23 -3.46 -7.05 5.51
CA VAL A 23 -4.64 -7.32 4.69
C VAL A 23 -4.24 -8.22 3.53
N ASP A 24 -5.07 -9.24 3.27
CA ASP A 24 -4.92 -10.06 2.08
C ASP A 24 -5.20 -9.25 0.82
N PHE A 25 -4.43 -9.50 -0.23
CA PHE A 25 -4.58 -8.81 -1.49
C PHE A 25 -4.41 -9.75 -2.68
N VAL A 26 -4.93 -9.33 -3.83
CA VAL A 26 -4.73 -10.01 -5.12
C VAL A 26 -4.24 -9.01 -6.16
N TYR A 27 -3.36 -9.43 -7.07
CA TYR A 27 -2.93 -8.55 -8.16
C TYR A 27 -4.08 -8.21 -9.10
N CYS A 28 -4.15 -6.96 -9.55
CA CYS A 28 -5.23 -6.50 -10.44
C CYS A 28 -5.28 -7.26 -11.77
N ASN A 29 -4.11 -7.70 -12.26
CA ASN A 29 -4.00 -8.55 -13.45
C ASN A 29 -3.97 -10.07 -13.16
N ASN A 30 -4.17 -10.47 -11.89
CA ASN A 30 -4.12 -11.84 -11.38
C ASN A 30 -2.79 -12.60 -11.52
N VAL A 31 -1.73 -11.97 -12.07
CA VAL A 31 -0.45 -12.65 -12.35
C VAL A 31 0.78 -11.93 -11.76
N GLY A 32 0.66 -10.66 -11.39
CA GLY A 32 1.77 -9.83 -10.90
C GLY A 32 2.42 -8.97 -11.98
N TYR A 33 3.47 -8.24 -11.63
CA TYR A 33 4.10 -7.25 -12.51
C TYR A 33 5.62 -7.45 -12.56
N ASP A 34 6.23 -7.22 -13.73
CA ASP A 34 7.69 -7.32 -13.90
C ASP A 34 8.45 -6.26 -13.10
N PHE A 35 7.78 -5.16 -12.73
CA PHE A 35 8.35 -4.10 -11.91
C PHE A 35 8.75 -4.59 -10.52
N GLY A 36 8.02 -5.52 -9.92
CA GLY A 36 8.28 -5.92 -8.55
C GLY A 36 7.18 -6.77 -7.94
N THR A 37 7.31 -7.02 -6.65
CA THR A 37 6.40 -7.87 -5.87
C THR A 37 5.94 -7.11 -4.65
N VAL A 38 4.62 -7.07 -4.43
CA VAL A 38 4.04 -6.56 -3.18
C VAL A 38 4.35 -7.57 -2.07
N THR A 39 4.98 -7.09 -1.01
CA THR A 39 5.43 -7.92 0.13
C THR A 39 4.51 -7.80 1.33
N ALA A 40 3.89 -6.64 1.52
CA ALA A 40 2.88 -6.42 2.55
C ALA A 40 1.92 -5.29 2.16
N LEU A 41 0.68 -5.42 2.62
CA LEU A 41 -0.30 -4.36 2.61
C LEU A 41 -0.90 -4.28 4.02
N GLU A 42 -0.78 -3.12 4.65
CA GLU A 42 -1.32 -2.87 5.98
C GLU A 42 -2.33 -1.74 5.92
N VAL A 43 -3.42 -1.89 6.66
CA VAL A 43 -4.45 -0.87 6.80
C VAL A 43 -4.67 -0.60 8.28
N GLU A 44 -4.59 0.68 8.66
CA GLU A 44 -4.98 1.13 9.99
C GLU A 44 -6.50 1.37 10.02
N PRO A 45 -7.27 0.64 10.84
CA PRO A 45 -8.72 0.78 10.88
C PRO A 45 -9.11 2.14 11.48
N SER A 46 -10.00 2.84 10.79
CA SER A 46 -10.54 4.13 11.22
C SER A 46 -11.92 4.36 10.63
N ASP A 47 -12.75 5.09 11.37
CA ASP A 47 -14.14 5.38 11.01
C ASP A 47 -14.25 6.38 9.85
N GLN A 48 -13.25 7.24 9.67
CA GLN A 48 -13.30 8.35 8.71
C GLN A 48 -12.15 8.33 7.70
N ILE A 49 -10.92 8.13 8.17
CA ILE A 49 -9.72 8.18 7.33
C ILE A 49 -8.86 6.99 7.69
N PHE A 50 -8.72 6.04 6.78
CA PHE A 50 -7.82 4.91 6.99
C PHE A 50 -6.47 5.20 6.33
N GLU A 51 -5.41 4.84 7.05
CA GLU A 51 -4.03 4.88 6.57
C GLU A 51 -3.70 3.54 5.93
N ILE A 52 -3.00 3.56 4.82
CA ILE A 52 -2.59 2.40 4.04
C ILE A 52 -1.08 2.44 3.88
N SER A 53 -0.41 1.36 4.23
CA SER A 53 1.02 1.17 4.00
C SER A 53 1.22 0.07 2.97
N LEU A 54 1.73 0.42 1.79
CA LEU A 54 2.10 -0.51 0.73
C LEU A 54 3.60 -0.79 0.79
N SER A 55 3.96 -2.06 0.99
CA SER A 55 5.34 -2.52 0.93
C SER A 55 5.58 -3.36 -0.33
N PHE A 56 6.67 -3.10 -1.03
CA PHE A 56 7.05 -3.86 -2.22
C PHE A 56 8.55 -3.89 -2.45
N SER A 57 8.99 -4.90 -3.18
CA SER A 57 10.38 -5.07 -3.63
C SER A 57 10.44 -4.91 -5.14
N THR A 58 11.36 -4.08 -5.62
CA THR A 58 11.58 -3.86 -7.06
C THR A 58 12.41 -4.99 -7.67
N SER A 59 12.06 -5.41 -8.88
CA SER A 59 12.82 -6.42 -9.64
C SER A 59 14.20 -5.90 -10.06
N SER A 60 15.17 -6.80 -10.19
CA SER A 60 16.47 -6.52 -10.80
C SER A 60 16.40 -6.26 -12.30
N THR A 61 15.29 -6.63 -12.95
CA THR A 61 15.09 -6.52 -14.41
C THR A 61 14.51 -5.18 -14.86
N ILE A 62 14.21 -4.28 -13.92
CA ILE A 62 13.71 -2.94 -14.25
C ILE A 62 14.78 -2.19 -15.05
N LYS A 63 14.42 -1.80 -16.28
CA LYS A 63 15.33 -1.15 -17.23
C LYS A 63 15.63 0.30 -16.87
N SER A 64 14.70 0.99 -16.23
CA SER A 64 14.81 2.40 -15.88
C SER A 64 14.14 2.69 -14.54
N PRO A 65 14.79 3.47 -13.66
CA PRO A 65 14.16 3.87 -12.41
C PRO A 65 12.91 4.73 -12.66
N SER A 66 11.92 4.59 -11.78
CA SER A 66 10.74 5.46 -11.82
C SER A 66 11.03 6.80 -11.14
N LEU A 67 10.81 7.89 -11.87
CA LEU A 67 11.14 9.26 -11.44
C LEU A 67 9.91 10.11 -11.11
N ALA A 68 8.71 9.69 -11.53
CA ALA A 68 7.46 10.42 -11.34
C ALA A 68 6.33 9.47 -10.97
N ALA A 69 6.60 8.59 -10.02
CA ALA A 69 5.61 7.65 -9.52
C ALA A 69 4.49 8.35 -8.75
N THR A 70 3.27 7.88 -8.97
CA THR A 70 2.08 8.18 -8.16
C THR A 70 1.55 6.93 -7.50
N LEU A 71 1.04 7.09 -6.29
CA LEU A 71 0.25 6.09 -5.60
C LEU A 71 -1.22 6.50 -5.68
N ASP A 72 -2.00 5.71 -6.38
CA ASP A 72 -3.42 5.94 -6.61
C ASP A 72 -4.22 4.92 -5.83
N VAL A 73 -5.24 5.38 -5.11
CA VAL A 73 -6.20 4.50 -4.43
C VAL A 73 -7.56 4.71 -5.06
N SER A 74 -8.14 3.63 -5.56
CA SER A 74 -9.44 3.61 -6.21
C SER A 74 -10.41 2.72 -5.44
N LEU A 75 -11.63 3.20 -5.32
CA LEU A 75 -12.76 2.41 -4.86
C LEU A 75 -13.31 1.61 -6.04
N MET A 76 -13.43 0.30 -5.89
CA MET A 76 -14.09 -0.58 -6.85
C MET A 76 -15.54 -0.77 -6.42
N PHE A 77 -16.46 -0.18 -7.17
CA PHE A 77 -17.90 -0.28 -6.91
C PHE A 77 -18.62 -0.71 -8.18
N GLU A 78 -19.28 -1.87 -8.13
CA GLU A 78 -19.89 -2.52 -9.29
C GLU A 78 -18.87 -2.68 -10.43
N ASN A 79 -19.11 -2.04 -11.58
CA ASN A 79 -18.23 -2.06 -12.76
C ASN A 79 -17.42 -0.76 -12.92
N MET A 80 -17.36 0.08 -11.88
CA MET A 80 -16.67 1.37 -11.90
C MET A 80 -15.49 1.38 -10.93
N ASN A 81 -14.40 2.01 -11.36
CA ASN A 81 -13.26 2.38 -10.52
C ASN A 81 -13.32 3.88 -10.26
N ILE A 82 -13.55 4.27 -9.01
CA ILE A 82 -13.65 5.67 -8.58
C ILE A 82 -12.36 6.03 -7.86
N LEU A 83 -11.53 6.88 -8.49
CA LEU A 83 -10.30 7.38 -7.89
C LEU A 83 -10.62 8.17 -6.61
N GLN A 84 -10.09 7.72 -5.47
CA GLN A 84 -10.27 8.36 -4.16
C GLN A 84 -9.10 9.28 -3.82
N SER A 85 -7.88 8.86 -4.14
CA SER A 85 -6.65 9.58 -3.83
C SER A 85 -5.60 9.32 -4.90
N SER A 86 -4.77 10.33 -5.18
CA SER A 86 -3.61 10.23 -6.07
C SER A 86 -2.51 11.11 -5.53
N SER A 87 -1.38 10.48 -5.16
CA SER A 87 -0.28 11.15 -4.47
C SER A 87 1.02 10.93 -5.22
N LEU A 88 1.74 12.02 -5.53
CA LEU A 88 3.11 11.97 -6.06
C LEU A 88 4.08 11.54 -4.97
N ILE A 89 4.55 10.30 -5.03
CA ILE A 89 5.45 9.75 -4.00
C ILE A 89 6.88 10.28 -4.13
N CYS A 90 7.24 10.81 -5.30
CA CYS A 90 8.59 11.36 -5.50
C CYS A 90 8.81 12.67 -4.74
N ASN A 91 7.74 13.38 -4.36
CA ASN A 91 7.85 14.59 -3.57
C ASN A 91 8.21 14.32 -2.10
N THR A 92 8.14 13.06 -1.65
CA THR A 92 8.50 12.66 -0.28
C THR A 92 9.92 12.08 -0.18
N GLY A 93 10.72 12.15 -1.26
CA GLY A 93 12.12 11.70 -1.27
C GLY A 93 12.31 10.19 -1.49
N VAL A 94 11.24 9.45 -1.79
CA VAL A 94 11.28 8.00 -2.05
C VAL A 94 11.87 7.67 -3.42
N CYS A 95 11.79 8.61 -4.37
CA CYS A 95 12.29 8.41 -5.73
C CYS A 95 13.77 8.83 -5.87
N PRO A 96 14.53 8.21 -6.80
CA PRO A 96 14.11 7.20 -7.77
C PRO A 96 13.74 5.84 -7.15
N LEU A 97 12.75 5.17 -7.74
CA LEU A 97 12.54 3.74 -7.45
C LEU A 97 13.58 2.93 -8.24
N GLU A 98 14.62 2.48 -7.55
CA GLU A 98 15.76 1.74 -8.09
C GLU A 98 15.46 0.22 -8.15
N PRO A 99 16.12 -0.53 -9.04
CA PRO A 99 15.99 -1.99 -9.07
C PRO A 99 16.58 -2.65 -7.81
N SER A 100 16.01 -3.80 -7.42
CA SER A 100 16.48 -4.62 -6.28
C SER A 100 16.49 -3.89 -4.92
N LYS A 101 15.45 -3.11 -4.66
CA LYS A 101 15.25 -2.34 -3.42
C LYS A 101 13.87 -2.59 -2.83
N ASP A 102 13.78 -2.44 -1.52
CA ASP A 102 12.52 -2.52 -0.79
C ASP A 102 12.02 -1.12 -0.47
N TYR A 103 10.72 -0.93 -0.62
CA TYR A 103 10.03 0.33 -0.39
C TYR A 103 8.82 0.13 0.49
N VAL A 104 8.54 1.15 1.30
CA VAL A 104 7.29 1.30 2.05
C VAL A 104 6.72 2.67 1.73
N ILE A 105 5.49 2.70 1.25
CA ILE A 105 4.80 3.94 0.88
C ILE A 105 3.49 4.01 1.63
N ASN A 106 3.28 5.14 2.30
CA ASN A 106 2.08 5.39 3.07
C ASN A 106 1.16 6.36 2.33
N THR A 107 -0.14 6.15 2.45
CA THR A 107 -1.17 7.05 1.93
C THR A 107 -2.40 6.97 2.81
N SER A 108 -3.26 7.99 2.73
CA SER A 108 -4.51 8.04 3.48
C SER A 108 -5.68 8.25 2.55
N VAL A 109 -6.81 7.65 2.91
CA VAL A 109 -8.04 7.72 2.12
C VAL A 109 -9.23 7.95 3.04
N ILE A 110 -10.12 8.84 2.61
CA ILE A 110 -11.39 9.09 3.28
C ILE A 110 -12.32 7.92 2.97
N ARG A 111 -12.88 7.32 4.02
CA ARG A 111 -13.90 6.28 3.91
C ARG A 111 -15.14 6.87 3.25
N PRO A 112 -15.55 6.36 2.07
CA PRO A 112 -16.78 6.82 1.44
C PRO A 112 -17.98 6.25 2.19
N SER A 113 -19.04 7.04 2.34
CA SER A 113 -20.29 6.65 3.00
C SER A 113 -21.14 5.74 2.10
N ILE A 114 -20.67 4.52 1.86
CA ILE A 114 -21.31 3.55 0.96
C ILE A 114 -21.87 2.38 1.79
N PRO A 115 -23.13 1.97 1.55
CA PRO A 115 -23.81 0.95 2.35
C PRO A 115 -23.28 -0.49 2.14
N GLN A 116 -22.34 -0.71 1.23
CA GLN A 116 -21.78 -2.03 0.91
C GLN A 116 -20.29 -2.06 1.25
N ASN A 117 -19.77 -3.22 1.68
CA ASN A 117 -18.34 -3.48 1.88
C ASN A 117 -17.63 -3.41 0.52
N PRO A 118 -16.98 -2.29 0.17
CA PRO A 118 -16.42 -2.15 -1.16
C PRO A 118 -14.99 -2.66 -1.20
N LYS A 119 -14.54 -3.06 -2.39
CA LYS A 119 -13.14 -3.37 -2.64
C LYS A 119 -12.37 -2.11 -2.98
N TYR A 120 -11.09 -2.11 -2.65
CA TYR A 120 -10.17 -1.03 -3.00
C TYR A 120 -9.05 -1.59 -3.86
N ALA A 121 -8.61 -0.78 -4.82
CA ALA A 121 -7.40 -1.02 -5.58
C ALA A 121 -6.37 0.04 -5.19
N ILE A 122 -5.14 -0.37 -4.94
CA ILE A 122 -3.99 0.51 -4.78
C ILE A 122 -3.01 0.26 -5.92
N SER A 123 -2.75 1.28 -6.72
CA SER A 123 -1.89 1.22 -7.90
C SER A 123 -0.69 2.16 -7.76
N LEU A 124 0.49 1.62 -8.03
CA LEU A 124 1.69 2.41 -8.27
C LEU A 124 1.77 2.67 -9.78
N ASN A 125 1.64 3.93 -10.18
CA ASN A 125 1.69 4.36 -11.57
C ASN A 125 2.93 5.22 -11.83
N ASP A 126 3.48 5.24 -13.04
CA ASP A 126 4.57 6.13 -13.43
C ASP A 126 4.09 7.14 -14.47
N ARG A 127 4.00 8.42 -14.09
CA ARG A 127 3.50 9.49 -14.97
C ARG A 127 4.45 9.84 -16.12
N LEU A 128 5.74 9.56 -15.96
CA LEU A 128 6.76 9.79 -17.01
C LEU A 128 7.26 8.47 -17.59
N GLY A 129 6.67 7.35 -17.18
CA GLY A 129 7.07 6.01 -17.58
C GLY A 129 6.79 5.70 -19.06
N ASP A 130 7.30 4.55 -19.49
CA ASP A 130 7.13 4.04 -20.85
C ASP A 130 5.64 4.00 -21.22
N ILE A 131 5.29 4.54 -22.40
CA ILE A 131 3.90 4.82 -22.84
C ILE A 131 3.04 3.54 -22.88
N GLY A 132 3.68 2.35 -22.86
CA GLY A 132 3.03 1.04 -22.84
C GLY A 132 2.73 0.45 -21.45
N GLU A 133 3.34 0.93 -20.36
CA GLU A 133 3.15 0.37 -19.01
C GLU A 133 3.09 1.47 -17.93
N PRO A 134 1.98 2.23 -17.89
CA PRO A 134 1.81 3.26 -16.87
C PRO A 134 1.63 2.66 -15.47
N GLU A 135 1.06 1.47 -15.34
CA GLU A 135 0.86 0.78 -14.06
C GLU A 135 2.04 -0.17 -13.76
N LYS A 136 2.76 0.13 -12.68
CA LYS A 136 3.93 -0.63 -12.24
C LYS A 136 3.56 -1.74 -11.28
N LEU A 137 2.62 -1.49 -10.37
CA LEU A 137 2.05 -2.46 -9.45
C LEU A 137 0.59 -2.10 -9.23
N CYS A 138 -0.27 -3.10 -9.06
CA CYS A 138 -1.64 -2.89 -8.58
C CYS A 138 -2.14 -4.11 -7.84
N VAL A 139 -2.75 -3.87 -6.68
CA VAL A 139 -3.40 -4.91 -5.89
C VAL A 139 -4.78 -4.46 -5.42
N ILE A 140 -5.69 -5.43 -5.33
CA ILE A 140 -7.06 -5.30 -4.85
C ILE A 140 -7.15 -5.92 -3.46
N PHE A 141 -7.83 -5.23 -2.55
CA PHE A 141 -8.02 -5.66 -1.17
C PHE A 141 -9.39 -5.25 -0.63
N ASP A 142 -9.81 -5.93 0.43
CA ASP A 142 -10.99 -5.59 1.22
C ASP A 142 -10.54 -4.84 2.49
N LEU A 143 -11.33 -3.87 2.98
CA LEU A 143 -11.00 -3.24 4.25
C LEU A 143 -11.14 -4.25 5.41
N PRO A 144 -10.21 -4.24 6.40
CA PRO A 144 -10.33 -5.09 7.56
C PRO A 144 -11.57 -4.71 8.38
N THR A 145 -12.37 -5.71 8.75
CA THR A 145 -13.52 -5.61 9.67
C THR A 145 -13.14 -5.81 11.12
#